data_AF-A0A396QHN4-F1
#
_entry.id   AF-A0A396QHN4-F1
#
_cell.length_a   1.000
_cell.length_b   1.000
_cell.length_c   1.000
_cell.angle_alpha   90.00
_cell.angle_beta   90.00
_cell.angle_gamma   90.00
#
_symmetry.space_group_name_H-M   'P 1'
#
loop_
_entity.id
_entity.type
_entity.pdbx_description
1 polymer ?
#
loop_
_entity_poly.entity_id
_entity_poly.type
_entity_poly.pdbx_seq_one_letter_code
_entity_poly.pdbx_strand_id
1 'polypeptide(L)' 'LNMRQIWCEGSFAAQKARHNLRSLYRRGQEAAEAHCLLSAMALNMKRMVKCLG' A
#
# COMPACT_ATOMS: atom_id res chain seq x y z
N LEU A 1 -2.18 16.24 -6.54
CA LEU A 1 -2.13 15.30 -5.40
C LEU A 1 -3.17 14.18 -5.49
N ASN A 2 -4.43 14.47 -5.91
CA ASN A 2 -5.54 13.50 -5.97
C ASN A 2 -5.21 12.15 -6.63
N MET A 3 -4.59 12.13 -7.81
CA MET A 3 -4.29 10.85 -8.46
C MET A 3 -3.37 9.99 -7.60
N ARG A 4 -2.29 10.54 -7.02
CA ARG A 4 -1.39 9.77 -6.14
C ARG A 4 -2.14 9.16 -4.96
N GLN A 5 -3.06 9.90 -4.37
CA GLN A 5 -3.90 9.43 -3.27
C GLN A 5 -4.76 8.23 -3.68
N ILE A 6 -5.45 8.35 -4.82
CA ILE A 6 -6.27 7.28 -5.41
C ILE A 6 -5.43 6.03 -5.71
N TRP A 7 -4.23 6.20 -6.28
CA TRP A 7 -3.32 5.09 -6.57
C TRP A 7 -2.80 4.40 -5.29
N CYS A 8 -2.53 5.16 -4.24
CA CYS A 8 -2.11 4.61 -2.94
C CYS A 8 -3.24 3.82 -2.27
N GLU A 9 -4.45 4.40 -2.19
CA GLU A 9 -5.62 3.75 -1.60
C GLU A 9 -6.01 2.47 -2.37
N GLY A 10 -5.99 2.52 -3.70
CA GLY A 10 -6.26 1.35 -4.54
C GLY A 10 -5.22 0.24 -4.38
N SER A 11 -3.93 0.59 -4.30
CA SER A 11 -2.85 -0.39 -4.07
C SER A 11 -2.96 -1.03 -2.69
N PHE A 12 -3.29 -0.22 -1.67
CA PHE A 12 -3.54 -0.69 -0.32
C PHE A 12 -4.74 -1.64 -0.25
N ALA A 13 -5.87 -1.28 -0.86
CA ALA A 13 -7.07 -2.13 -0.90
C ALA A 13 -6.80 -3.47 -1.63
N ALA A 14 -6.07 -3.44 -2.73
CA ALA A 14 -5.68 -4.65 -3.46
C ALA A 14 -4.75 -5.56 -2.64
N GLN A 15 -3.77 -4.99 -1.93
CA GLN A 15 -2.91 -5.76 -1.01
C GLN A 15 -3.70 -6.31 0.17
N LYS A 16 -4.60 -5.51 0.75
CA LYS A 16 -5.49 -5.91 1.84
C LYS A 16 -6.38 -7.10 1.48
N ALA A 17 -6.93 -7.08 0.26
CA ALA A 17 -7.74 -8.17 -0.28
C ALA A 17 -6.90 -9.43 -0.58
N ARG A 18 -5.73 -9.26 -1.20
CA ARG A 18 -4.83 -10.38 -1.56
C ARG A 18 -4.21 -11.07 -0.35
N HIS A 19 -3.97 -10.33 0.74
CA HIS A 19 -3.40 -10.88 1.98
C HIS A 19 -4.46 -11.30 3.01
N ASN A 20 -5.75 -11.34 2.63
CA ASN A 20 -6.87 -11.75 3.48
C ASN A 20 -6.92 -11.03 4.84
N LEU A 21 -6.60 -9.73 4.87
CA LEU A 21 -6.57 -8.92 6.10
C LEU A 21 -7.97 -8.70 6.71
N ARG A 22 -9.02 -9.22 6.05
CA ARG A 22 -10.41 -9.21 6.51
C ARG A 22 -10.63 -10.12 7.72
N SER A 23 -9.76 -11.12 7.93
CA SER A 23 -9.79 -12.03 9.08
C SER A 23 -8.61 -11.88 10.04
N LEU A 24 -7.79 -10.84 9.90
CA LEU A 24 -6.67 -10.63 10.81
C LEU A 24 -7.17 -10.07 12.15
N TYR A 25 -6.79 -10.74 13.23
CA TYR A 25 -7.03 -10.27 14.60
C TYR A 25 -6.55 -8.83 14.76
N ARG A 26 -7.15 -8.05 15.67
CA ARG A 26 -6.87 -6.63 15.87
C ARG A 26 -5.36 -6.28 15.94
N ARG A 27 -4.53 -7.12 16.56
CA ARG A 27 -3.05 -6.96 16.60
C ARG A 27 -2.36 -7.14 15.23
N GLY A 28 -2.91 -7.98 14.38
CA GLY A 28 -2.40 -8.24 13.04
C GLY A 28 -2.83 -7.20 12.01
N GLN A 29 -3.85 -6.38 12.30
CA GLN A 29 -4.27 -5.29 11.42
C GLN A 29 -3.24 -4.16 11.34
N GLU A 30 -2.68 -3.75 12.47
CA GLU A 30 -1.66 -2.68 12.52
C GLU A 30 -0.38 -3.09 11.78
N ALA A 31 0.09 -4.32 12.00
CA ALA A 31 1.27 -4.84 11.31
C ALA A 31 1.04 -4.94 9.79
N ALA A 32 -0.13 -5.41 9.37
CA ALA A 32 -0.46 -5.52 7.96
C ALA A 32 -0.69 -4.15 7.29
N GLU A 33 -1.25 -3.18 8.03
CA GLU A 33 -1.37 -1.80 7.59
C GLU A 33 0.01 -1.17 7.37
N ALA A 34 0.92 -1.31 8.34
CA ALA A 34 2.30 -0.86 8.22
C ALA A 34 3.00 -1.49 7.01
N HIS A 35 2.86 -2.80 6.81
CA HIS A 35 3.41 -3.48 5.63
C HIS A 35 2.84 -2.97 4.31
N CYS A 36 1.54 -2.71 4.22
CA CYS A 36 0.92 -2.18 3.00
C CYS A 36 1.38 -0.73 2.72
N LEU A 37 1.49 0.10 3.76
CA LEU A 37 2.01 1.47 3.64
C LEU A 37 3.46 1.49 3.16
N LEU A 38 4.33 0.66 3.75
CA LEU A 38 5.73 0.52 3.33
C LEU A 38 5.84 0.02 1.88
N SER A 39 5.00 -0.95 1.50
CA SER A 39 4.98 -1.48 0.13
C SER A 39 4.51 -0.43 -0.89
N ALA A 40 3.48 0.35 -0.56
CA ALA A 40 3.02 1.46 -1.39
C ALA A 40 4.09 2.55 -1.52
N MET A 41 4.80 2.88 -0.43
CA MET A 41 5.92 3.81 -0.43
C MET A 41 7.05 3.34 -1.36
N ALA A 42 7.47 2.07 -1.24
CA ALA A 42 8.52 1.51 -2.09
C ALA A 42 8.14 1.55 -3.59
N LEU A 43 6.89 1.21 -3.92
CA LEU A 43 6.38 1.29 -5.29
C LEU A 43 6.36 2.73 -5.82
N ASN A 44 5.92 3.68 -5.01
CA ASN A 44 5.91 5.10 -5.38
C ASN A 44 7.32 5.64 -5.59
N MET A 45 8.28 5.24 -4.75
CA MET A 45 9.67 5.65 -4.86
C MET A 45 10.31 5.09 -6.15
N LYS A 46 10.05 3.82 -6.48
CA LYS A 46 10.47 3.22 -7.75
C LYS A 46 9.89 3.97 -8.96
N ARG A 47 8.63 4.39 -8.90
CA ARG A 47 7.99 5.20 -9.96
C ARG A 47 8.63 6.58 -10.08
N MET A 48 8.92 7.25 -8.96
CA MET A 48 9.60 8.55 -8.97
C MET A 48 10.97 8.48 -9.64
N VAL A 49 11.80 7.48 -9.27
CA VAL A 49 13.09 7.25 -9.92
C VAL A 49 12.93 7.01 -11.42
N LYS A 50 11.94 6.21 -11.83
CA LYS A 50 11.65 5.96 -13.25
C LYS A 50 11.22 7.22 -14.01
N CYS A 51 10.55 8.18 -13.36
CA CYS A 51 10.16 9.44 -13.99
C CYS A 51 11.29 10.48 -14.04
N LEU A 52 12.38 10.28 -13.31
CA LEU A 52 13.55 11.17 -13.30
C LEU A 52 14.59 10.80 -14.39
N GLY A 53 14.39 9.67 -15.08
CA GLY A 53 15.22 9.20 -16.20
C GLY A 53 14.48 9.28 -17.52
#